data_AF-A0AAD4TBI9-F1
#
_entry.id   AF-A0AAD4TBI9-F1
#
_cell.length_a   1.000
_cell.length_b   1.000
_cell.length_c   1.000
_cell.angle_alpha   90.00
_cell.angle_beta   90.00
_cell.angle_gamma   90.00
#
_symmetry.space_group_name_H-M   'P 1'
#
loop_
_entity.id
_entity.type
_entity.pdbx_description
1 polymer ?
#
loop_
_entity_poly.entity_id
_entity_poly.type
_entity_poly.pdbx_seq_one_letter_code
_entity_poly.pdbx_strand_id
1 'polypeptide(L)'
;MKKGILTVASAGNEGPSLGKVVNHAPWILTVSASGINRQYRIQVMLGNGKIVSGIGINTFSPKQKLYPLISGADTGFDSSDYLPREYRMCMEGTMDPEKVKGKIVLCETTPMGDPADSVIPKAGGVGH
;
A
#
# COMPACT_ATOMS: atom_id res chain seq x y z
N MET A 1 -34.96 3.38 15.36
CA MET A 1 -36.08 2.76 14.61
C MET A 1 -37.47 3.37 14.81
N LYS A 2 -37.66 4.47 15.58
CA LYS A 2 -39.00 5.01 15.91
C LYS A 2 -39.87 5.40 14.70
N LYS A 3 -39.26 5.71 13.55
CA LYS A 3 -39.96 6.08 12.30
C LYS A 3 -39.98 4.95 11.26
N GLY A 4 -39.60 3.72 11.62
CA GLY A 4 -39.51 2.60 10.69
C GLY A 4 -38.38 2.70 9.65
N ILE A 5 -37.46 3.66 9.80
CA ILE A 5 -36.31 3.83 8.90
C ILE A 5 -35.13 3.01 9.45
N LEU A 6 -34.61 2.09 8.64
CA LEU A 6 -33.44 1.27 8.96
C LEU A 6 -32.14 2.07 8.78
N THR A 7 -31.24 1.96 9.75
CA THR A 7 -29.87 2.47 9.65
C THR A 7 -28.92 1.30 9.47
N VAL A 8 -28.10 1.37 8.42
CA VAL A 8 -27.05 0.38 8.13
C VAL A 8 -25.70 1.07 8.33
N ALA A 9 -24.79 0.44 9.08
CA ALA A 9 -23.46 0.99 9.32
C ALA A 9 -22.40 -0.12 9.32
N SER A 10 -21.15 0.22 9.01
CA SER A 10 -20.03 -0.73 9.03
C SER A 10 -19.65 -1.11 10.46
N ALA A 11 -19.11 -2.32 10.64
CA ALA A 11 -18.56 -2.75 11.93
C ALA A 11 -17.30 -1.94 12.35
N GLY A 12 -16.62 -1.30 11.40
CA GLY A 12 -15.31 -0.65 11.59
C GLY A 12 -14.17 -1.51 11.06
N ASN A 13 -12.97 -0.92 10.94
CA ASN A 13 -11.78 -1.54 10.35
C ASN A 13 -10.68 -1.87 11.37
N GLU A 14 -10.96 -1.73 12.67
CA GLU A 14 -9.99 -1.90 13.77
C GLU A 14 -9.78 -3.37 14.19
N GLY A 15 -10.28 -4.32 13.40
CA GLY A 15 -10.01 -5.75 13.59
C GLY A 15 -8.51 -6.08 13.42
N PRO A 16 -8.10 -7.35 13.61
CA PRO A 16 -8.94 -8.55 13.77
C PRO A 16 -9.18 -8.95 15.24
N SER A 17 -8.63 -8.22 16.20
CA SER A 17 -8.80 -8.55 17.63
C SER A 17 -10.25 -8.41 18.12
N LEU A 18 -10.59 -9.11 19.20
CA LEU A 18 -11.94 -9.09 19.79
C LEU A 18 -12.31 -7.69 20.32
N GLY A 19 -13.60 -7.37 20.31
CA GLY A 19 -14.12 -6.13 20.90
C GLY A 19 -13.90 -4.85 20.07
N LYS A 20 -13.69 -4.97 18.75
CA LYS A 20 -13.36 -3.85 17.86
C LYS A 20 -14.53 -3.26 17.07
N VAL A 21 -15.75 -3.78 17.26
CA VAL A 21 -16.94 -3.28 16.57
C VAL A 21 -17.39 -1.94 17.13
N VAL A 22 -17.48 -0.90 16.30
CA VAL A 22 -17.80 0.46 16.75
C VAL A 22 -19.29 0.78 16.70
N ASN A 23 -20.01 0.31 15.69
CA ASN A 23 -21.45 0.54 15.52
C ASN A 23 -22.26 -0.61 16.11
N HIS A 24 -22.32 -0.75 17.44
CA HIS A 24 -22.94 -1.90 18.12
C HIS A 24 -24.30 -1.58 18.79
N ALA A 25 -24.90 -0.43 18.48
CA ALA A 25 -26.20 -0.08 19.03
C ALA A 25 -27.28 -1.07 18.51
N PRO A 26 -28.19 -1.59 19.36
CA PRO A 26 -29.13 -2.66 18.99
C PRO A 26 -30.08 -2.33 17.82
N TRP A 27 -30.25 -1.05 17.49
CA TRP A 27 -31.13 -0.57 16.43
C TRP A 27 -30.41 -0.30 15.11
N ILE A 28 -29.12 -0.63 14.99
CA ILE A 28 -28.32 -0.47 13.78
C ILE A 28 -28.10 -1.86 13.17
N LEU A 29 -28.28 -1.99 11.86
CA LEU A 29 -27.77 -3.14 11.11
C LEU A 29 -26.27 -2.96 10.89
N THR A 30 -25.47 -3.69 11.65
CA THR A 30 -24.02 -3.62 11.60
C THR A 30 -23.46 -4.63 10.61
N VAL A 31 -22.70 -4.17 9.63
CA VAL A 31 -22.22 -4.99 8.50
C VAL A 31 -20.71 -5.19 8.58
N SER A 32 -20.27 -6.46 8.52
CA SER A 32 -18.86 -6.84 8.41
C SER A 32 -18.39 -6.93 6.96
N ALA A 33 -17.08 -7.02 6.75
CA ALA A 33 -16.47 -7.20 5.44
C ALA A 33 -15.98 -8.65 5.25
N SER A 34 -16.15 -9.18 4.04
CA SER A 34 -15.60 -10.47 3.62
C SER A 34 -15.07 -10.38 2.18
N GLY A 35 -14.17 -11.31 1.82
CA GLY A 35 -13.65 -11.41 0.45
C GLY A 35 -14.66 -12.08 -0.51
N ILE A 36 -14.52 -11.77 -1.79
CA ILE A 36 -15.21 -12.48 -2.88
C ILE A 36 -14.21 -13.34 -3.66
N ASN A 37 -14.70 -14.17 -4.59
CA ASN A 37 -13.84 -15.03 -5.44
C ASN A 37 -12.97 -14.25 -6.46
N ARG A 38 -13.20 -12.95 -6.63
CA ARG A 38 -12.40 -12.09 -7.52
C ARG A 38 -11.12 -11.62 -6.84
N GLN A 39 -10.00 -11.74 -7.54
CA GLN A 39 -8.70 -11.18 -7.14
C GLN A 39 -8.09 -10.37 -8.28
N TYR A 40 -7.55 -9.19 -7.95
CA TYR A 40 -6.79 -8.36 -8.90
C TYR A 40 -5.33 -8.74 -8.83
N ARG A 41 -4.82 -9.37 -9.89
CA ARG A 41 -3.43 -9.82 -9.97
C ARG A 41 -2.68 -8.97 -10.99
N ILE A 42 -1.46 -8.60 -10.63
CA ILE A 42 -0.55 -7.84 -11.48
C ILE A 42 0.68 -8.71 -11.74
N GLN A 43 1.14 -8.72 -12.99
CA GLN A 43 2.39 -9.37 -13.36
C GLN A 43 3.47 -8.31 -13.54
N VAL A 44 4.64 -8.55 -12.94
CA VAL A 44 5.84 -7.73 -13.09
C VAL A 44 6.90 -8.58 -13.76
N MET A 45 7.38 -8.14 -14.92
CA MET A 45 8.49 -8.77 -15.62
C MET A 45 9.78 -8.03 -15.29
N LEU A 46 10.75 -8.74 -14.72
CA LEU A 46 12.06 -8.20 -14.37
C LEU A 46 12.99 -8.19 -15.59
N GLY A 47 14.05 -7.39 -15.53
CA GLY A 47 15.04 -7.28 -16.61
C GLY A 47 15.75 -8.60 -16.96
N ASN A 48 15.75 -9.58 -16.05
CA ASN A 48 16.29 -10.92 -16.28
C ASN A 48 15.25 -11.91 -16.86
N GLY A 49 14.07 -11.45 -17.26
CA GLY A 49 13.00 -12.26 -17.82
C GLY A 49 12.14 -13.02 -16.81
N LYS A 50 12.46 -12.97 -15.51
CA LYS A 50 11.59 -13.55 -14.48
C LYS A 50 10.29 -12.76 -14.37
N ILE A 51 9.17 -13.48 -14.27
CA ILE A 51 7.85 -12.90 -14.05
C ILE A 51 7.42 -13.19 -12.62
N VAL A 52 7.07 -12.14 -11.89
CA VAL A 52 6.52 -12.21 -10.53
C VAL A 52 5.06 -11.77 -10.58
N SER A 53 4.18 -12.53 -9.92
CA SER A 53 2.76 -12.18 -9.80
C SER A 53 2.48 -11.62 -8.40
N GLY A 54 1.94 -10.40 -8.35
CA GLY A 54 1.48 -9.74 -7.14
C GLY A 54 -0.04 -9.56 -7.11
N ILE A 55 -0.53 -9.01 -6.00
CA ILE A 55 -1.93 -8.58 -5.83
C ILE A 55 -1.92 -7.07 -5.72
N GLY A 56 -2.83 -6.42 -6.44
CA GLY A 56 -2.97 -4.97 -6.38
C GLY A 56 -3.86 -4.45 -7.50
N ILE A 57 -4.18 -3.17 -7.43
CA ILE A 57 -4.89 -2.44 -8.48
C ILE A 57 -3.86 -1.54 -9.15
N ASN A 58 -3.53 -1.83 -10.40
CA ASN A 58 -2.61 -1.02 -11.18
C ASN A 58 -3.37 -0.09 -12.10
N THR A 59 -3.37 1.21 -11.79
CA THR A 59 -3.88 2.27 -12.68
C THR A 59 -2.76 3.00 -13.41
N PHE A 60 -1.51 2.64 -13.17
CA PHE A 60 -0.35 3.26 -13.79
C PHE A 60 -0.31 2.96 -15.29
N SER A 61 -0.17 4.03 -16.08
CA SER A 61 0.04 3.96 -17.52
C SER A 61 1.51 4.19 -17.84
N PRO A 62 2.31 3.12 -18.05
CA PRO A 62 3.75 3.26 -18.26
C PRO A 62 4.05 4.02 -19.56
N LYS A 63 4.90 5.05 -19.47
CA LYS A 63 5.45 5.77 -20.63
C LYS A 63 6.62 5.03 -21.28
N GLN A 64 7.23 4.09 -20.56
CA GLN A 64 8.38 3.29 -20.99
C GLN A 64 8.13 1.82 -20.72
N LYS A 65 8.76 0.94 -21.51
CA LYS A 65 8.63 -0.51 -21.35
C LYS A 65 9.36 -1.06 -20.12
N LEU A 66 10.48 -0.43 -19.74
CA LEU A 66 11.32 -0.83 -18.62
C LEU A 66 11.71 0.41 -17.83
N TYR A 67 11.79 0.26 -16.51
CA TYR A 67 12.33 1.24 -15.59
C TYR A 67 13.45 0.59 -14.77
N PRO A 68 14.49 1.34 -14.37
CA PRO A 68 15.45 0.83 -13.41
C PRO A 68 14.75 0.47 -12.09
N LEU A 69 15.18 -0.62 -11.47
CA LEU A 69 14.71 -1.08 -10.17
C LEU A 69 15.76 -0.75 -9.10
N ILE A 70 15.34 -0.22 -7.96
CA ILE A 70 16.19 0.05 -6.80
C ILE A 70 15.54 -0.49 -5.53
N SER A 71 16.35 -1.02 -4.60
CA SER A 71 15.86 -1.41 -3.27
C SER A 71 15.63 -0.18 -2.41
N GLY A 72 14.55 -0.13 -1.64
CA GLY A 72 14.34 0.92 -0.63
C GLY A 72 15.49 1.00 0.38
N ALA A 73 16.23 -0.10 0.61
CA ALA A 73 17.44 -0.06 1.44
C ALA A 73 18.53 0.89 0.91
N ASP A 74 18.58 1.07 -0.42
CA ASP A 74 19.65 1.78 -1.12
C ASP A 74 19.24 3.19 -1.56
N THR A 75 18.05 3.65 -1.14
CA THR A 75 17.52 4.98 -1.49
C THR A 75 17.79 6.03 -0.42
N GLY A 76 18.29 5.66 0.75
CA GLY A 76 18.51 6.58 1.88
C GLY A 76 19.54 7.66 1.61
N PHE A 77 19.45 8.78 2.34
CA PHE A 77 20.48 9.82 2.36
C PHE A 77 21.78 9.29 2.99
N ASP A 78 22.93 9.79 2.51
CA ASP A 78 24.25 9.34 2.99
C ASP A 78 24.51 9.69 4.46
N SER A 79 23.79 10.68 5.01
CA SER A 79 23.81 11.07 6.41
C SER A 79 22.38 11.34 6.89
N SER A 80 21.80 10.43 7.66
CA SER A 80 20.53 10.69 8.33
C SER A 80 20.37 9.83 9.56
N ASP A 81 19.49 10.26 10.47
CA ASP A 81 19.19 9.56 11.71
C ASP A 81 18.13 8.44 11.55
N TYR A 82 17.67 8.18 10.32
CA TYR A 82 16.69 7.13 10.06
C TYR A 82 17.28 5.74 10.29
N LEU A 83 16.46 4.86 10.85
CA LEU A 83 16.79 3.46 11.06
C LEU A 83 16.81 2.73 9.71
N PRO A 84 17.67 1.70 9.55
CA PRO A 84 17.73 0.88 8.32
C PRO A 84 16.37 0.35 7.83
N ARG A 85 15.43 0.12 8.75
CA ARG A 85 14.08 -0.36 8.43
C ARG A 85 13.21 0.70 7.75
N GLU A 86 13.39 1.98 8.08
CA GLU A 86 12.54 3.06 7.57
C GLU A 86 12.80 3.33 6.07
N TYR A 87 14.03 3.11 5.61
CA TYR A 87 14.36 3.12 4.18
C TYR A 87 13.76 1.94 3.44
N ARG A 88 13.92 0.73 3.98
CA ARG A 88 13.35 -0.49 3.37
C ARG A 88 11.83 -0.41 3.26
N MET A 89 11.17 0.21 4.23
CA MET A 89 9.73 0.45 4.21
C MET A 89 9.30 1.65 3.36
N CYS A 90 10.23 2.37 2.73
CA CYS A 90 9.95 3.55 1.91
C CYS A 90 9.10 4.59 2.66
N MET A 91 9.41 4.81 3.94
CA MET A 91 8.69 5.78 4.75
C MET A 91 8.83 7.21 4.21
N GLU A 92 7.84 8.03 4.49
CA GLU A 92 7.85 9.42 4.02
C GLU A 92 9.08 10.16 4.55
N GLY A 93 9.83 10.81 3.65
CA GLY A 93 11.02 11.59 3.97
C GLY A 93 12.32 10.79 4.12
N THR A 94 12.31 9.46 4.03
CA THR A 94 13.53 8.66 4.26
C THR A 94 14.39 8.49 3.01
N MET A 95 13.82 8.71 1.82
CA MET A 95 14.50 8.44 0.56
C MET A 95 15.03 9.72 -0.09
N ASP A 96 16.26 9.66 -0.58
CA ASP A 96 16.89 10.67 -1.41
C ASP A 96 16.25 10.71 -2.81
N PRO A 97 15.60 11.83 -3.18
CA PRO A 97 14.98 11.99 -4.50
C PRO A 97 15.95 11.76 -5.66
N GLU A 98 17.24 12.10 -5.51
CA GLU A 98 18.23 11.90 -6.57
C GLU A 98 18.50 10.41 -6.81
N LYS A 99 18.39 9.57 -5.77
CA LYS A 99 18.53 8.12 -5.91
C LYS A 99 17.26 7.47 -6.48
N VAL A 100 16.08 8.04 -6.25
CA VAL A 100 14.77 7.48 -6.60
C VAL A 100 14.25 7.92 -7.97
N LYS A 101 14.60 9.13 -8.42
CA LYS A 101 14.02 9.75 -9.62
C LYS A 101 14.00 8.84 -10.85
N GLY A 102 12.80 8.59 -11.39
CA GLY A 102 12.59 7.81 -12.60
C GLY A 102 12.72 6.29 -12.43
N LYS A 103 12.84 5.79 -11.20
CA LYS A 103 13.01 4.35 -10.89
C LYS A 103 11.77 3.77 -10.21
N ILE A 104 11.59 2.46 -10.36
CA ILE A 104 10.68 1.67 -9.52
C ILE A 104 11.43 1.32 -8.23
N VAL A 105 10.80 1.52 -7.08
CA VAL A 105 11.38 1.22 -5.76
C VAL A 105 10.76 -0.04 -5.20
N LEU A 106 11.59 -0.98 -4.77
CA LEU A 106 11.16 -2.18 -4.04
C LEU A 106 11.09 -1.87 -2.54
N CYS A 107 9.89 -1.87 -1.98
CA CYS A 107 9.63 -1.58 -0.57
C CYS A 107 9.20 -2.84 0.19
N GLU A 108 9.69 -2.97 1.43
CA GLU A 108 9.21 -3.95 2.40
C GLU A 108 7.96 -3.42 3.07
N THR A 109 6.83 -4.12 2.92
CA THR A 109 5.56 -3.70 3.54
C THR A 109 5.28 -4.44 4.85
N THR A 110 4.56 -3.80 5.75
CA THR A 110 3.92 -4.46 6.90
C THR A 110 2.51 -4.93 6.56
N PRO A 111 1.96 -5.90 7.31
CA PRO A 111 0.58 -6.36 7.14
C PRO A 111 -0.50 -5.27 7.32
N MET A 112 -0.15 -4.12 7.91
CA MET A 112 -1.07 -2.99 8.09
C MET A 112 -1.18 -2.11 6.85
N GLY A 113 -0.35 -2.35 5.82
CA GLY A 113 -0.20 -1.49 4.65
C GLY A 113 0.67 -0.28 4.96
N ASP A 114 1.52 0.09 4.00
CA ASP A 114 2.38 1.27 4.11
C ASP A 114 1.99 2.28 3.03
N PRO A 115 2.16 3.59 3.25
CA PRO A 115 1.71 4.64 2.33
C PRO A 115 2.61 4.77 1.08
N ALA A 116 3.40 3.74 0.75
CA ALA A 116 4.41 3.73 -0.31
C ALA A 116 3.83 4.23 -1.64
N ASP A 117 2.61 3.83 -1.98
CA ASP A 117 1.89 4.25 -3.20
C ASP A 117 1.82 5.79 -3.37
N SER A 118 1.77 6.53 -2.25
CA SER A 118 1.78 8.00 -2.25
C SER A 118 3.17 8.60 -2.06
N VAL A 119 4.09 7.87 -1.43
CA VAL A 119 5.44 8.37 -1.10
C VAL A 119 6.38 8.26 -2.31
N ILE A 120 6.36 7.13 -3.04
CA ILE A 120 7.26 6.92 -4.19
C ILE A 120 7.09 8.01 -5.26
N PRO A 121 5.86 8.37 -5.70
CA PRO A 121 5.69 9.44 -6.69
C PRO A 121 6.15 10.80 -6.17
N LYS A 122 5.94 11.12 -4.88
CA LYS A 122 6.41 12.37 -4.26
C LYS A 122 7.93 12.48 -4.27
N ALA A 123 8.65 11.36 -4.09
CA ALA A 123 10.10 11.28 -4.19
C ALA A 123 10.63 11.26 -5.64
N GLY A 124 9.76 11.37 -6.65
CA GLY A 124 10.13 11.34 -8.07
C GLY A 124 10.26 9.94 -8.67
N GLY A 125 9.89 8.90 -7.91
CA GLY A 125 9.86 7.52 -8.38
C GLY A 125 8.70 7.24 -9.32
N VAL A 126 8.69 6.04 -9.88
CA VAL A 126 7.70 5.60 -10.88
C VAL A 126 7.00 4.33 -10.40
N GLY A 127 5.72 4.23 -10.73
CA GLY A 127 4.84 3.17 -10.24
C GLY A 127 4.12 3.60 -8.96
N HIS A 128 2.99 2.94 -8.71
CA HIS A 128 2.12 3.03 -7.54
C HIS A 128 1.23 1.80 -7.54
#